data_AF-R4T1D9-F1
#
_entry.id   AF-R4T1D9-F1
#
_cell.length_a   1.000
_cell.length_b   1.000
_cell.length_c   1.000
_cell.angle_alpha   90.00
_cell.angle_beta   90.00
_cell.angle_gamma   90.00
#
_symmetry.space_group_name_H-M   'P 1'
#
loop_
_entity.id
_entity.type
_entity.pdbx_description
1 polymer ?
#
loop_
_entity_poly.entity_id
_entity_poly.type
_entity_poly.pdbx_seq_one_letter_code
_entity_poly.pdbx_strand_id
1 'polypeptide(L)'
;MQRRLTNLRARLPHVLLLALASLLTSAGVASAATVPPQPDCQKGEFCVWGAESYGGAMHKFDLRTSNPEECIPLPQGFDGHSFVNRLSRDVTIYQSEECTTEGDFITYPGGGTYVPQGPFVIRALKIWD
;
A
#
# COMPACT_ATOMS: atom_id res chain seq x y z
N MET A 1 -59.24 -41.74 32.39
CA MET A 1 -58.75 -41.21 31.09
C MET A 1 -59.07 -39.72 31.05
N GLN A 2 -58.09 -38.80 30.92
CA GLN A 2 -58.21 -37.39 30.44
C GLN A 2 -57.18 -36.37 30.97
N ARG A 3 -56.21 -36.73 31.82
CA ARG A 3 -55.28 -35.74 32.42
C ARG A 3 -53.93 -35.51 31.74
N ARG A 4 -53.60 -36.22 30.65
CA ARG A 4 -52.24 -36.15 30.04
C ARG A 4 -52.08 -35.22 28.83
N LEU A 5 -53.17 -34.70 28.25
CA LEU A 5 -53.13 -33.89 27.01
C LEU A 5 -52.91 -32.39 27.25
N THR A 6 -53.05 -31.89 28.47
CA THR A 6 -52.97 -30.45 28.79
C THR A 6 -51.54 -29.95 29.04
N ASN A 7 -50.61 -30.85 29.37
CA ASN A 7 -49.23 -30.46 29.75
C ASN A 7 -48.31 -30.17 28.56
N LEU A 8 -48.64 -30.64 27.35
CA LEU A 8 -47.81 -30.39 26.16
C LEU A 8 -47.97 -28.96 25.62
N ARG A 9 -49.14 -28.32 25.83
CA ARG A 9 -49.40 -26.95 25.35
C ARG A 9 -48.72 -25.87 26.19
N ALA A 10 -48.38 -26.17 27.44
CA ALA A 10 -47.90 -25.16 28.40
C ALA A 10 -46.40 -24.87 28.32
N ARG A 11 -45.60 -25.72 27.66
CA ARG A 11 -44.13 -25.53 27.59
C ARG A 11 -43.62 -25.20 26.18
N LEU A 12 -44.53 -25.09 25.21
CA LEU A 12 -44.23 -24.60 23.86
C LEU A 12 -43.58 -23.20 23.84
N PRO A 13 -43.93 -22.23 24.72
CA PRO A 13 -43.32 -20.89 24.62
C PRO A 13 -41.88 -20.84 25.15
N HIS A 14 -41.47 -21.79 26.01
CA HIS A 14 -40.10 -21.83 26.54
C HIS A 14 -39.09 -22.44 25.55
N VAL A 15 -39.51 -23.40 24.72
CA VAL A 15 -38.63 -23.97 23.69
C VAL A 15 -38.39 -22.97 22.54
N LEU A 16 -39.36 -22.11 22.24
CA LEU A 16 -39.23 -21.09 21.20
C LEU A 16 -38.27 -19.95 21.60
N LEU A 17 -38.23 -19.58 22.90
CA LEU A 17 -37.35 -18.52 23.42
C LEU A 17 -35.86 -18.91 23.42
N LEU A 18 -35.54 -20.21 23.53
CA LEU A 18 -34.14 -20.69 23.49
C LEU A 18 -33.57 -20.78 22.06
N ALA A 19 -34.42 -20.87 21.03
CA ALA A 19 -33.98 -20.96 19.63
C ALA A 19 -33.60 -19.60 19.01
N LEU A 20 -34.06 -18.48 19.57
CA LEU A 20 -33.74 -17.13 19.09
C LEU A 20 -32.44 -16.57 19.68
N ALA A 21 -31.93 -17.13 20.77
CA ALA A 21 -30.71 -16.66 21.42
C ALA A 21 -29.41 -17.16 20.75
N SER A 22 -29.47 -18.22 19.93
CA SER A 22 -28.31 -18.79 19.25
C SER A 22 -27.93 -18.11 17.93
N LEU A 23 -28.70 -17.12 17.47
CA LEU A 23 -28.46 -16.44 16.19
C LEU A 23 -27.58 -15.18 16.30
N LEU A 24 -27.16 -14.79 17.50
CA LEU A 24 -26.40 -13.54 17.74
C LEU A 24 -24.88 -13.73 17.93
N THR A 25 -24.35 -14.95 17.83
CA THR A 25 -22.90 -15.22 18.03
C THR A 25 -22.08 -15.28 16.73
N SER A 26 -22.62 -14.80 15.61
CA SER A 26 -21.81 -14.46 14.43
C SER A 26 -21.05 -13.14 14.68
N ALA A 27 -20.17 -13.13 15.69
CA ALA A 27 -19.11 -12.16 15.78
C ALA A 27 -18.18 -12.44 14.59
N GLY A 28 -18.32 -11.64 13.53
CA GLY A 28 -17.43 -11.70 12.38
C GLY A 28 -15.99 -11.66 12.90
N VAL A 29 -15.18 -12.61 12.45
CA VAL A 29 -13.73 -12.53 12.61
C VAL A 29 -13.30 -11.28 11.84
N ALA A 30 -13.14 -10.17 12.56
CA ALA A 30 -12.41 -9.04 12.05
C ALA A 30 -10.98 -9.53 11.89
N SER A 31 -10.64 -10.02 10.69
CA SER A 31 -9.25 -10.14 10.28
C SER A 31 -8.70 -8.74 10.40
N ALA A 32 -7.92 -8.49 11.44
CA ALA A 32 -7.09 -7.30 11.53
C ALA A 32 -6.26 -7.31 10.25
N ALA A 33 -6.60 -6.44 9.30
CA ALA A 33 -5.78 -6.22 8.13
C ALA A 33 -4.40 -5.86 8.68
N THR A 34 -3.45 -6.79 8.54
CA THR A 34 -2.06 -6.57 8.91
C THR A 34 -1.67 -5.32 8.14
N VAL A 35 -1.39 -4.22 8.86
CA VAL A 35 -0.92 -3.00 8.22
C VAL A 35 0.26 -3.40 7.35
N PRO A 36 0.23 -3.13 6.03
CA PRO A 36 1.35 -3.46 5.17
C PRO A 36 2.62 -2.90 5.82
N PRO A 37 3.70 -3.70 5.91
CA PRO A 37 4.93 -3.21 6.51
C PRO A 37 5.30 -1.89 5.84
N GLN A 38 5.62 -0.89 6.64
CA GLN A 38 6.04 0.41 6.12
C GLN A 38 7.22 0.18 5.16
N PRO A 39 7.22 0.81 3.96
CA PRO A 39 8.27 0.59 2.97
C PRO A 39 9.66 0.83 3.58
N ASP A 40 10.59 -0.08 3.34
CA ASP A 40 11.98 -0.01 3.84
C ASP A 40 12.81 1.04 3.08
N CYS A 41 12.42 2.30 3.24
CA CYS A 41 13.10 3.47 2.68
C CYS A 41 13.53 4.41 3.80
N GLN A 42 14.84 4.59 3.94
CA GLN A 42 15.41 5.34 5.05
C GLN A 42 15.35 6.85 4.79
N LYS A 43 15.46 7.64 5.86
CA LYS A 43 15.59 9.10 5.73
C LYS A 43 16.86 9.42 4.95
N GLY A 44 16.76 10.31 3.96
CA GLY A 44 17.88 10.66 3.09
C GLY A 44 18.03 9.77 1.86
N GLU A 45 17.05 8.91 1.56
CA GLU A 45 17.03 8.06 0.36
C GLU A 45 15.84 8.43 -0.55
N PHE A 46 16.01 8.20 -1.85
CA PHE A 46 14.90 7.98 -2.77
C PHE A 46 14.84 6.48 -3.08
N CYS A 47 13.68 5.87 -2.87
CA CYS A 47 13.51 4.44 -3.11
C CYS A 47 12.44 4.22 -4.17
N VAL A 48 12.70 3.31 -5.11
CA VAL A 48 11.78 2.93 -6.19
C VAL A 48 11.62 1.42 -6.22
N TRP A 49 10.39 0.99 -6.46
CA TRP A 49 10.01 -0.42 -6.48
C TRP A 49 9.50 -0.81 -7.86
N GLY A 50 9.79 -2.05 -8.25
CA GLY A 50 9.39 -2.63 -9.52
C GLY A 50 7.92 -3.04 -9.59
N ALA A 51 7.15 -2.90 -8.51
CA ALA A 51 5.70 -3.07 -8.51
C ALA A 51 5.02 -1.93 -7.75
N GLU A 52 3.71 -1.84 -7.92
CA GLU A 52 2.85 -0.95 -7.14
C GLU A 52 2.83 -1.34 -5.65
N SER A 53 2.33 -0.44 -4.82
CA SER A 53 2.22 -0.59 -3.36
C SER A 53 3.54 -0.99 -2.68
N TYR A 54 4.67 -0.50 -3.19
CA TYR A 54 6.02 -0.78 -2.69
C TYR A 54 6.41 -2.26 -2.74
N GLY A 55 5.89 -2.99 -3.73
CA GLY A 55 6.16 -4.41 -3.94
C GLY A 55 7.35 -4.70 -4.85
N GLY A 56 7.86 -5.93 -4.80
CA GLY A 56 8.91 -6.40 -5.70
C GLY A 56 10.31 -5.90 -5.36
N ALA A 57 11.21 -5.94 -6.35
CA ALA A 57 12.59 -5.47 -6.20
C ALA A 57 12.63 -3.96 -5.98
N MET A 58 13.57 -3.51 -5.15
CA MET A 58 13.73 -2.11 -4.77
C MET A 58 15.15 -1.62 -5.12
N HIS A 59 15.24 -0.40 -5.64
CA HIS A 59 16.49 0.34 -5.76
C HIS A 59 16.45 1.61 -4.90
N LYS A 60 17.62 1.97 -4.37
CA LYS A 60 17.84 3.11 -3.47
C LYS A 60 18.84 4.07 -4.10
N PHE A 61 18.58 5.36 -3.98
CA PHE A 61 19.43 6.44 -4.44
C PHE A 61 19.61 7.44 -3.29
N ASP A 62 20.83 7.91 -3.08
CA ASP A 62 21.14 8.92 -2.07
C ASP A 62 22.11 9.97 -2.62
N LEU A 63 22.31 11.06 -1.88
CA LEU A 63 23.19 12.17 -2.29
C LEU A 63 24.70 11.83 -2.22
N ARG A 64 25.07 10.63 -1.73
CA ARG A 64 26.47 10.18 -1.69
C ARG A 64 26.84 9.42 -2.96
N THR A 65 25.86 8.80 -3.61
CA THR A 65 26.06 7.99 -4.82
C THR A 65 25.47 8.63 -6.08
N SER A 66 24.60 9.63 -5.93
CA SER A 66 23.93 10.31 -7.03
C SER A 66 24.28 11.79 -7.05
N ASN A 67 24.74 12.28 -8.20
CA ASN A 67 24.98 13.70 -8.41
C ASN A 67 23.64 14.43 -8.60
N PRO A 68 23.35 15.51 -7.83
CA PRO A 68 22.22 16.39 -8.11
C PRO A 68 22.30 17.00 -9.51
N GLU A 69 21.16 17.43 -10.04
CA GLU A 69 20.99 18.05 -11.36
C GLU A 69 21.29 17.17 -12.58
N GLU A 70 21.93 16.01 -12.39
CA GLU A 70 22.18 15.01 -13.42
C GLU A 70 20.98 14.08 -13.63
N CYS A 71 20.87 13.51 -14.84
CA CYS A 71 19.91 12.46 -15.11
C CYS A 71 20.42 11.14 -14.54
N ILE A 72 19.60 10.48 -13.73
CA ILE A 72 19.93 9.21 -13.09
C ILE A 72 18.98 8.15 -13.68
N PRO A 73 19.43 7.36 -14.68
CA PRO A 73 18.63 6.26 -15.20
C PRO A 73 18.47 5.16 -14.14
N LEU A 74 17.34 4.48 -14.16
CA LEU A 74 17.18 3.26 -13.39
C LEU A 74 18.05 2.15 -14.00
N PRO A 75 18.39 1.11 -13.21
CA PRO A 75 19.15 -0.02 -13.74
C PRO A 75 18.50 -0.64 -14.97
N GLN A 76 19.32 -1.06 -15.94
CA GLN A 76 18.81 -1.65 -17.18
C GLN A 76 17.89 -2.84 -16.90
N GLY A 77 16.70 -2.84 -17.53
CA GLY A 77 15.69 -3.88 -17.33
C GLY A 77 14.88 -3.74 -16.04
N PHE A 78 15.04 -2.64 -15.31
CA PHE A 78 14.20 -2.28 -14.17
C PHE A 78 13.31 -1.10 -14.53
N ASP A 79 12.00 -1.28 -14.34
CA ASP A 79 10.97 -0.26 -14.50
C ASP A 79 10.36 0.03 -13.12
N GLY A 80 10.25 1.30 -12.75
CA GLY A 80 9.68 1.72 -11.48
C GLY A 80 8.16 1.92 -11.55
N HIS A 81 7.44 1.41 -10.56
CA HIS A 81 5.97 1.46 -10.49
C HIS A 81 5.43 2.08 -9.19
N SER A 82 6.26 2.20 -8.17
CA SER A 82 5.97 2.98 -6.95
C SER A 82 7.26 3.52 -6.36
N PHE A 83 7.19 4.59 -5.58
CA PHE A 83 8.39 5.20 -5.00
C PHE A 83 8.11 5.98 -3.72
N VAL A 84 9.20 6.27 -3.00
CA VAL A 84 9.19 7.14 -1.83
C VAL A 84 10.36 8.11 -1.95
N ASN A 85 10.08 9.41 -1.88
CA ASN A 85 11.10 10.44 -1.75
C ASN A 85 11.28 10.80 -0.27
N ARG A 86 12.31 10.20 0.35
CA ARG A 86 12.72 10.48 1.73
C ARG A 86 13.93 11.41 1.82
N LEU A 87 14.44 11.90 0.69
CA LEU A 87 15.43 12.97 0.63
C LEU A 87 14.84 14.28 1.18
N SER A 88 15.68 15.22 1.57
CA SER A 88 15.25 16.60 1.84
C SER A 88 15.03 17.42 0.56
N ARG A 89 15.29 16.82 -0.61
CA ARG A 89 15.31 17.46 -1.92
C ARG A 89 14.12 17.05 -2.75
N ASP A 90 13.73 17.94 -3.65
CA ASP A 90 12.73 17.64 -4.67
C ASP A 90 13.33 16.66 -5.68
N VAL A 91 12.48 15.80 -6.22
CA VAL A 91 12.88 14.79 -7.21
C VAL A 91 11.89 14.82 -8.37
N THR A 92 12.41 14.89 -9.59
CA THR A 92 11.61 14.66 -10.80
C THR A 92 11.76 13.22 -11.24
N ILE A 93 10.62 12.54 -11.48
CA ILE A 93 10.58 11.23 -12.13
C ILE A 93 10.29 11.41 -13.61
N TYR A 94 10.84 10.54 -14.45
CA TYR A 94 10.71 10.59 -15.91
C TYR A 94 10.24 9.25 -16.46
N GLN A 95 9.40 9.31 -17.50
CA GLN A 95 9.02 8.16 -18.31
C GLN A 95 10.15 7.72 -19.26
N SER A 96 11.07 8.63 -19.60
CA SER A 96 12.25 8.36 -20.41
C SER A 96 13.45 7.96 -19.55
N GLU A 97 14.33 7.11 -20.11
CA GLU A 97 15.63 6.74 -19.53
C GLU A 97 16.64 7.89 -19.56
N GLU A 98 16.43 8.89 -20.42
CA GLU A 98 17.37 10.00 -20.66
C GLU A 98 16.93 11.34 -20.03
N CYS A 99 15.89 11.31 -19.19
CA CYS A 99 15.30 12.52 -18.57
C CYS A 99 14.87 13.61 -19.57
N THR A 100 14.49 13.22 -20.79
CA THR A 100 13.92 14.12 -21.80
C THR A 100 12.53 14.62 -21.38
N THR A 101 12.20 15.84 -21.78
CA THR A 101 10.91 16.49 -21.56
C THR A 101 9.88 16.19 -22.67
N GLU A 102 10.23 15.38 -23.66
CA GLU A 102 9.29 14.94 -24.71
C GLU A 102 8.32 13.88 -24.20
N GLY A 103 8.72 13.10 -23.18
CA GLY A 103 7.86 12.18 -22.45
C GLY A 103 7.34 12.78 -21.13
N ASP A 104 6.49 12.04 -20.43
CA ASP A 104 5.93 12.51 -19.16
C ASP A 104 7.00 12.61 -18.07
N PHE A 105 6.94 13.69 -17.29
CA PHE A 105 7.77 13.90 -16.10
C PHE A 105 7.00 14.66 -15.03
N ILE A 106 7.25 14.35 -13.75
CA ILE A 106 6.59 15.02 -12.61
C ILE A 106 7.59 15.22 -11.48
N THR A 107 7.62 16.43 -10.92
CA THR A 107 8.43 16.78 -9.75
C THR A 107 7.63 16.59 -8.47
N TYR A 108 8.22 15.90 -7.51
CA TYR A 108 7.67 15.64 -6.19
C TYR A 108 8.52 16.28 -5.10
N PRO A 109 7.90 16.85 -4.07
CA PRO A 109 8.63 17.50 -3.00
C PRO A 109 9.47 16.52 -2.18
N GLY A 110 10.58 17.00 -1.65
CA GLY A 110 11.34 16.34 -0.60
C GLY A 110 10.62 16.28 0.76
N GLY A 111 11.32 15.78 1.78
CA GLY A 111 10.87 15.72 3.17
C GLY A 111 10.02 14.51 3.53
N GLY A 112 9.50 13.78 2.54
CA GLY A 112 8.71 12.57 2.73
C GLY A 112 7.48 12.53 1.84
N THR A 113 7.67 12.15 0.58
CA THR A 113 6.58 11.89 -0.38
C THR A 113 6.45 10.39 -0.59
N TYR A 114 5.22 9.86 -0.55
CA TYR A 114 4.91 8.43 -0.66
C TYR A 114 3.93 8.23 -1.82
N VAL A 115 4.36 7.52 -2.85
CA VAL A 115 3.56 7.29 -4.07
C VAL A 115 3.42 5.78 -4.29
N PRO A 116 2.33 5.16 -3.82
CA PRO A 116 2.13 3.72 -3.93
C PRO A 116 1.80 3.28 -5.36
N GLN A 117 1.38 4.20 -6.23
CA GLN A 117 1.13 3.92 -7.64
C GLN A 117 1.67 5.08 -8.46
N GLY A 118 2.69 4.80 -9.28
CA GLY A 118 3.31 5.77 -10.15
C GLY A 118 2.31 6.33 -11.18
N PRO A 119 2.44 7.61 -11.57
CA PRO A 119 1.61 8.21 -12.61
C PRO A 119 1.88 7.60 -14.00
N PHE A 120 3.08 7.02 -14.18
CA PHE A 120 3.56 6.30 -15.36
C PHE A 120 4.69 5.36 -14.92
N VAL A 121 5.19 4.54 -15.86
CA VAL A 121 6.37 3.71 -15.66
C VAL A 121 7.62 4.60 -15.57
N ILE A 122 8.28 4.57 -14.42
CA ILE A 122 9.43 5.41 -14.10
C ILE A 122 10.68 4.74 -14.65
N ARG A 123 11.49 5.47 -15.41
CA ARG A 123 12.73 4.96 -16.02
C ARG A 123 13.97 5.74 -15.66
N ALA A 124 13.80 6.98 -15.23
CA ALA A 124 14.88 7.79 -14.69
C ALA A 124 14.35 8.77 -13.65
N LEU A 125 15.27 9.37 -12.91
CA LEU A 125 15.00 10.44 -11.96
C LEU A 125 16.07 11.53 -12.03
N LYS A 126 15.73 12.72 -11.54
CA LYS A 126 16.65 13.82 -11.27
C LYS A 126 16.41 14.34 -9.85
N ILE A 127 17.49 14.50 -9.09
CA ILE A 127 17.46 15.08 -7.75
C ILE A 127 17.89 16.54 -7.85
N TRP A 128 17.12 17.46 -7.27
CA TRP A 128 17.41 18.90 -7.31
C TRP A 128 18.17 19.38 -6.07
N ASP A 129 18.88 20.51 -6.17
CA ASP A 129 19.64 21.13 -5.07
C ASP A 129 18.84 21.95 -4.04
#